data_AF-A0A9W6XVS1-F1
#
_entry.id   AF-A0A9W6XVS1-F1
#
_cell.length_a   1.000
_cell.length_b   1.000
_cell.length_c   1.000
_cell.angle_alpha   90.00
_cell.angle_beta   90.00
_cell.angle_gamma   90.00
#
_symmetry.space_group_name_H-M   'P 1'
#
loop_
_entity.id
_entity.type
_entity.pdbx_description
1 polymer ?
#
loop_
_entity_poly.entity_id
_entity_poly.type
_entity_poly.pdbx_seq_one_letter_code
_entity_poly.pdbx_strand_id
1 'polypeptide(L)'
;METKLENLPTSVAHKPTPWNTCLWLMYEDSFNFQWDEGQPSATEKYARAFGLDVKTFMDDVSAQSGIDSFYNVTTACTSDSECQGTCAIRTDATSGYCIAKWYGFSHAWAPASLFEPEPKCPVTINGITFEPVDLEGLITAIYDGANISTVFTGNRFNGANYSEDQYGRKLDPTYRDSNPGFFHIATTNMLGKLNTPFIIDRNTDAGVWNIAVGGFKVYNQTAMTPAEAAQKFYAVDSL
;
A
#
# COMPACT_ATOMS: atom_id res chain seq x y z
N MET A 1 18.42 -16.10 10.80
CA MET A 1 18.56 -15.69 9.39
C MET A 1 19.95 -16.09 8.93
N GLU A 2 20.09 -16.63 7.72
CA GLU A 2 21.38 -16.80 7.03
C GLU A 2 21.96 -15.43 6.67
N THR A 3 23.27 -15.26 6.84
CA THR A 3 23.99 -14.00 6.62
C THR A 3 25.20 -14.15 5.72
N LYS A 4 25.64 -15.38 5.41
CA LYS A 4 26.68 -15.64 4.42
C LYS A 4 26.09 -15.49 3.02
N LEU A 5 26.58 -14.49 2.27
CA LEU A 5 26.08 -14.15 0.94
C LEU A 5 26.04 -15.35 -0.02
N GLU A 6 27.07 -16.20 0.01
CA GLU A 6 27.19 -17.40 -0.82
C GLU A 6 26.08 -18.44 -0.58
N ASN A 7 25.46 -18.43 0.60
CA ASN A 7 24.38 -19.34 0.98
C ASN A 7 22.99 -18.74 0.76
N LEU A 8 22.90 -17.46 0.36
CA LEU A 8 21.63 -16.79 0.13
C LEU A 8 21.11 -17.10 -1.29
N PRO A 9 19.80 -17.36 -1.45
CA PRO A 9 19.22 -17.54 -2.76
C PRO A 9 19.33 -16.25 -3.58
N THR A 10 19.55 -16.39 -4.89
CA THR A 10 19.69 -15.25 -5.81
C THR A 10 18.41 -14.93 -6.57
N SER A 11 17.40 -15.79 -6.54
CA SER A 11 16.08 -15.48 -7.10
C SER A 11 14.99 -16.35 -6.51
N VAL A 12 13.84 -15.74 -6.21
CA VAL A 12 12.64 -16.43 -5.73
C VAL A 12 11.41 -15.71 -6.26
N ALA A 13 10.39 -16.46 -6.62
CA ALA A 13 9.04 -15.97 -6.84
C ALA A 13 8.09 -16.73 -5.91
N HIS A 14 7.41 -16.00 -5.04
CA HIS A 14 6.38 -16.53 -4.15
C HIS A 14 5.16 -16.98 -4.98
N LYS A 15 4.56 -18.09 -4.57
CA LYS A 15 3.36 -18.66 -5.19
C LYS A 15 2.36 -19.06 -4.11
N PRO A 16 1.08 -18.66 -4.22
CA PRO A 16 0.54 -17.79 -5.26
C PRO A 16 1.13 -16.37 -5.20
N THR A 17 1.11 -15.66 -6.33
CA THR A 17 1.50 -14.26 -6.36
C THR A 17 0.42 -13.44 -5.66
N PRO A 18 0.77 -12.39 -4.90
CA PRO A 18 -0.23 -11.52 -4.29
C PRO A 18 -1.10 -10.90 -5.38
N TRP A 19 -2.41 -10.91 -5.19
CA TRP A 19 -3.36 -10.36 -6.16
C TRP A 19 -3.37 -8.82 -6.14
N ASN A 20 -3.69 -8.22 -7.29
CA ASN A 20 -3.77 -6.77 -7.46
C ASN A 20 -5.23 -6.33 -7.55
N THR A 21 -5.54 -5.14 -7.03
CA THR A 21 -6.89 -4.54 -7.07
C THR A 21 -6.76 -3.01 -7.20
N CYS A 22 -7.89 -2.33 -7.32
CA CYS A 22 -8.02 -0.90 -7.01
C CYS A 22 -7.51 -0.58 -5.59
N LEU A 23 -6.95 0.61 -5.40
CA LEU A 23 -6.44 1.06 -4.09
C LEU A 23 -7.52 1.65 -3.16
N TRP A 24 -8.76 1.71 -3.66
CA TRP A 24 -9.95 2.18 -2.93
C TRP A 24 -9.71 3.56 -2.32
N LEU A 25 -9.26 4.53 -3.13
CA LEU A 25 -8.73 5.80 -2.64
C LEU A 25 -9.82 6.56 -1.87
N MET A 26 -9.46 7.15 -0.72
CA MET A 26 -10.45 7.78 0.16
C MET A 26 -11.12 8.99 -0.52
N TYR A 27 -10.42 9.66 -1.45
CA TYR A 27 -11.01 10.76 -2.23
C TYR A 27 -12.06 10.29 -3.23
N GLU A 28 -12.11 8.99 -3.55
CA GLU A 28 -13.12 8.36 -4.41
C GLU A 28 -14.27 7.75 -3.58
N ASP A 29 -14.30 8.08 -2.28
CA ASP A 29 -15.23 7.56 -1.29
C ASP A 29 -15.02 6.07 -0.94
N SER A 30 -13.76 5.62 -0.94
CA SER A 30 -13.40 4.28 -0.44
C SER A 30 -14.11 3.18 -1.23
N PHE A 31 -14.72 2.19 -0.57
CA PHE A 31 -15.46 1.09 -1.18
C PHE A 31 -16.81 1.51 -1.79
N ASN A 32 -17.24 2.77 -1.59
CA ASN A 32 -18.36 3.36 -2.32
C ASN A 32 -17.99 3.71 -3.77
N PHE A 33 -16.70 3.72 -4.12
CA PHE A 33 -16.25 3.98 -5.47
C PHE A 33 -16.87 3.00 -6.47
N GLN A 34 -17.48 3.55 -7.53
CA GLN A 34 -17.99 2.78 -8.66
C GLN A 34 -16.81 2.47 -9.60
N TRP A 35 -16.07 1.41 -9.30
CA TRP A 35 -14.92 0.98 -10.09
C TRP A 35 -15.30 0.58 -11.52
N ASP A 36 -16.55 0.12 -11.74
CA ASP A 36 -17.16 -0.10 -13.04
C ASP A 36 -18.27 0.93 -13.26
N GLU A 37 -18.06 1.81 -14.24
CA GLU A 37 -18.93 2.97 -14.47
C GLU A 37 -20.37 2.54 -14.79
N GLY A 38 -21.33 3.06 -14.02
CA GLY A 38 -22.75 2.72 -14.18
C GLY A 38 -23.17 1.41 -13.49
N GLN A 39 -22.23 0.69 -12.85
CA GLN A 39 -22.56 -0.40 -11.94
C GLN A 39 -22.61 0.07 -10.48
N PRO A 40 -23.42 -0.59 -9.63
CA PRO A 40 -23.38 -0.38 -8.18
C PRO A 40 -21.96 -0.63 -7.63
N SER A 41 -21.55 0.15 -6.64
CA SER A 41 -20.28 -0.06 -5.94
C SER A 41 -20.28 -1.35 -5.12
N ALA A 42 -19.10 -1.79 -4.66
CA ALA A 42 -18.97 -2.96 -3.80
C ALA A 42 -19.81 -2.82 -2.51
N THR A 43 -19.79 -1.64 -1.90
CA THR A 43 -20.63 -1.30 -0.73
C THR A 43 -22.12 -1.41 -1.04
N GLU A 44 -22.57 -0.84 -2.16
CA GLU A 44 -23.98 -0.88 -2.55
C GLU A 44 -24.46 -2.31 -2.83
N LYS A 45 -23.63 -3.10 -3.54
CA LYS A 45 -23.91 -4.52 -3.79
C LYS A 45 -24.05 -5.29 -2.48
N TYR A 46 -23.14 -5.07 -1.52
CA TYR A 46 -23.21 -5.69 -0.20
C TYR A 46 -24.50 -5.32 0.53
N ALA A 47 -24.83 -4.03 0.60
CA ALA A 47 -26.05 -3.58 1.25
C ALA A 47 -27.31 -4.23 0.65
N ARG A 48 -27.43 -4.25 -0.67
CA ARG A 48 -28.57 -4.87 -1.38
C ARG A 48 -28.65 -6.37 -1.13
N ALA A 49 -27.52 -7.08 -1.21
CA ALA A 49 -27.48 -8.53 -1.05
C ALA A 49 -27.88 -8.98 0.36
N PHE A 50 -27.57 -8.18 1.39
CA PHE A 50 -27.82 -8.53 2.79
C PHE A 50 -28.98 -7.75 3.43
N GLY A 51 -29.78 -7.06 2.62
CA GLY A 51 -31.00 -6.37 3.09
C GLY A 51 -30.73 -5.19 4.01
N LEU A 52 -29.60 -4.51 3.83
CA LEU A 52 -29.27 -3.26 4.51
C LEU A 52 -29.84 -2.07 3.75
N ASP A 53 -30.11 -0.97 4.46
CA ASP A 53 -30.41 0.30 3.79
C ASP A 53 -29.16 0.82 3.07
N VAL A 54 -29.24 0.92 1.74
CA VAL A 54 -28.11 1.29 0.89
C VAL A 54 -27.54 2.64 1.28
N LYS A 55 -28.42 3.64 1.50
CA LYS A 55 -27.98 5.00 1.76
C LYS A 55 -27.28 5.07 3.11
N THR A 56 -27.89 4.55 4.17
CA THR A 56 -27.30 4.51 5.50
C THR A 56 -25.97 3.77 5.49
N PHE A 57 -25.90 2.60 4.83
CA PHE A 57 -24.65 1.82 4.81
C PHE A 57 -23.52 2.52 4.07
N MET A 58 -23.79 3.16 2.92
CA MET A 58 -22.80 3.93 2.19
C MET A 58 -22.38 5.21 2.94
N ASP A 59 -23.32 5.87 3.63
CA ASP A 59 -23.02 7.02 4.49
C ASP A 59 -22.10 6.61 5.65
N ASP A 60 -22.34 5.46 6.27
CA ASP A 60 -21.51 4.92 7.35
C ASP A 60 -20.09 4.57 6.85
N VAL A 61 -19.96 3.95 5.67
CA VAL A 61 -18.66 3.65 5.04
C VAL A 61 -17.89 4.92 4.73
N SER A 62 -18.56 5.95 4.21
CA SER A 62 -17.97 7.27 3.94
C SER A 62 -17.48 7.93 5.23
N ALA A 63 -18.32 7.95 6.27
CA ALA A 63 -17.99 8.56 7.56
C ALA A 63 -16.84 7.84 8.28
N GLN A 64 -16.72 6.52 8.11
CA GLN A 64 -15.65 5.73 8.71
C GLN A 64 -14.34 5.83 7.93
N SER A 65 -14.41 5.79 6.59
CA SER A 65 -13.24 5.45 5.76
C SER A 65 -13.21 6.12 4.38
N GLY A 66 -14.22 6.94 4.03
CA GLY A 66 -14.32 7.61 2.74
C GLY A 66 -14.15 9.14 2.84
N ILE A 67 -15.02 9.87 2.14
CA ILE A 67 -14.93 11.33 2.06
C ILE A 67 -15.37 11.98 3.38
N ASP A 68 -16.47 11.52 3.98
CA ASP A 68 -17.05 12.16 5.17
C ASP A 68 -16.20 11.95 6.44
N SER A 69 -15.27 11.00 6.45
CA SER A 69 -14.30 10.86 7.55
C SER A 69 -13.40 12.10 7.71
N PHE A 70 -13.42 13.02 6.74
CA PHE A 70 -12.64 14.26 6.74
C PHE A 70 -13.39 15.51 7.22
N TYR A 71 -14.67 15.40 7.60
CA TYR A 71 -15.53 16.54 7.97
C TYR A 71 -14.92 17.53 8.97
N ASN A 72 -14.18 17.02 9.97
CA ASN A 72 -13.50 17.83 10.99
C ASN A 72 -11.97 17.69 10.96
N VAL A 73 -11.42 17.15 9.86
CA VAL A 73 -9.98 16.86 9.71
C VAL A 73 -9.30 17.88 8.79
N THR A 74 -10.01 18.36 7.77
CA THR A 74 -9.46 19.22 6.71
C THR A 74 -10.46 20.29 6.29
N THR A 75 -10.05 21.15 5.37
CA THR A 75 -10.87 22.24 4.82
C THR A 75 -11.97 21.69 3.92
N ALA A 76 -13.20 22.19 4.13
CA ALA A 76 -14.30 21.97 3.20
C ALA A 76 -14.03 22.71 1.88
N CYS A 77 -14.44 22.13 0.76
CA CYS A 77 -14.15 22.65 -0.57
C CYS A 77 -15.32 22.41 -1.54
N THR A 78 -15.32 23.15 -2.64
CA THR A 78 -16.24 22.95 -3.77
C THR A 78 -15.51 22.71 -5.09
N SER A 79 -14.18 22.93 -5.11
CA SER A 79 -13.33 22.77 -6.28
C SER A 79 -11.88 22.44 -5.89
N ASP A 80 -11.14 21.79 -6.79
CA ASP A 80 -9.73 21.45 -6.58
C ASP A 80 -8.84 22.69 -6.30
N SER A 81 -9.23 23.87 -6.79
CA SER A 81 -8.47 25.11 -6.60
C SER A 81 -8.35 25.56 -5.14
N GLU A 82 -9.22 25.05 -4.27
CA GLU A 82 -9.24 25.32 -2.83
C GLU A 82 -8.30 24.39 -2.05
N CYS A 83 -7.71 23.39 -2.72
CA CYS A 83 -6.97 22.31 -2.09
C CYS A 83 -5.51 22.24 -2.56
N GLN A 84 -4.62 21.82 -1.65
CA GLN A 84 -3.27 21.33 -2.02
C GLN A 84 -3.29 19.86 -2.48
N GLY A 85 -4.48 19.28 -2.67
CA GLY A 85 -4.74 17.91 -3.07
C GLY A 85 -5.90 17.87 -4.06
N THR A 86 -6.90 17.04 -3.81
CA THR A 86 -8.16 17.03 -4.58
C THR A 86 -9.31 17.41 -3.66
N CYS A 87 -10.28 18.15 -4.20
CA CYS A 87 -11.56 18.35 -3.56
C CYS A 87 -12.44 17.13 -3.81
N ALA A 88 -12.55 16.26 -2.81
CA ALA A 88 -13.32 15.04 -2.89
C ALA A 88 -14.77 15.32 -2.51
N ILE A 89 -15.70 15.12 -3.46
CA ILE A 89 -17.13 15.40 -3.30
C ILE A 89 -17.91 14.12 -3.58
N ARG A 90 -18.79 13.72 -2.66
CA ARG A 90 -19.70 12.57 -2.85
C ARG A 90 -20.71 12.85 -3.97
N THR A 91 -21.19 11.81 -4.65
CA THR A 91 -22.08 11.92 -5.81
C THR A 91 -23.32 12.80 -5.58
N ASP A 92 -23.90 12.76 -4.38
CA ASP A 92 -25.11 13.52 -4.03
C ASP A 92 -24.84 14.81 -3.24
N ALA A 93 -23.57 15.25 -3.16
CA ALA A 93 -23.16 16.42 -2.39
C ALA A 93 -22.74 17.59 -3.28
N THR A 94 -22.89 18.82 -2.77
CA THR A 94 -22.47 20.06 -3.45
C THR A 94 -21.13 20.60 -2.96
N SER A 95 -20.60 20.01 -1.89
CA SER A 95 -19.31 20.35 -1.28
C SER A 95 -18.70 19.10 -0.67
N GLY A 96 -17.40 19.13 -0.45
CA GLY A 96 -16.66 18.01 0.09
C GLY A 96 -15.43 18.49 0.85
N TYR A 97 -14.34 17.72 0.81
CA TYR A 97 -13.17 17.98 1.63
C TYR A 97 -11.86 17.84 0.83
N CYS A 98 -10.85 18.61 1.21
CA CYS A 98 -9.52 18.51 0.60
C CYS A 98 -8.79 17.24 1.09
N ILE A 99 -8.70 16.23 0.23
CA ILE A 99 -8.09 14.93 0.51
C ILE A 99 -6.85 14.71 -0.35
N ALA A 100 -5.80 14.13 0.24
CA ALA A 100 -4.57 13.79 -0.47
C ALA A 100 -4.79 12.55 -1.36
N LYS A 101 -4.30 12.57 -2.60
CA LYS A 101 -4.54 11.50 -3.59
C LYS A 101 -3.90 10.15 -3.26
N TRP A 102 -3.03 10.10 -2.25
CA TRP A 102 -2.38 8.86 -1.81
C TRP A 102 -3.09 8.19 -0.64
N TYR A 103 -4.08 8.84 -0.02
CA TYR A 103 -4.90 8.22 1.01
C TYR A 103 -5.75 7.11 0.41
N GLY A 104 -5.60 5.89 0.93
CA GLY A 104 -6.27 4.69 0.48
C GLY A 104 -5.88 3.51 1.36
N PHE A 105 -6.21 2.30 0.90
CA PHE A 105 -6.18 1.10 1.74
C PHE A 105 -5.03 0.16 1.40
N SER A 106 -3.88 0.71 0.95
CA SER A 106 -2.72 -0.11 0.63
C SER A 106 -2.27 -0.98 1.81
N HIS A 107 -2.38 -0.46 3.05
CA HIS A 107 -2.02 -1.18 4.28
C HIS A 107 -2.94 -2.37 4.57
N ALA A 108 -4.18 -2.35 4.09
CA ALA A 108 -5.16 -3.43 4.27
C ALA A 108 -5.17 -4.39 3.08
N TRP A 109 -5.03 -3.86 1.86
CA TRP A 109 -4.91 -4.67 0.65
C TRP A 109 -3.64 -5.52 0.66
N ALA A 110 -2.48 -4.96 1.01
CA ALA A 110 -1.22 -5.68 0.97
C ALA A 110 -1.25 -6.98 1.80
N PRO A 111 -1.71 -7.02 3.07
CA PRO A 111 -1.85 -8.30 3.79
C PRO A 111 -3.00 -9.17 3.24
N ALA A 112 -4.13 -8.60 2.81
CA ALA A 112 -5.22 -9.36 2.20
C ALA A 112 -4.74 -10.13 0.96
N SER A 113 -3.93 -9.49 0.11
CA SER A 113 -3.34 -10.10 -1.09
C SER A 113 -2.37 -11.23 -0.80
N LEU A 114 -1.78 -11.27 0.40
CA LEU A 114 -0.88 -12.33 0.83
C LEU A 114 -1.60 -13.53 1.42
N PHE A 115 -2.68 -13.29 2.17
CA PHE A 115 -3.29 -14.30 3.02
C PHE A 115 -4.62 -14.83 2.49
N GLU A 116 -5.30 -14.08 1.64
CA GLU A 116 -6.55 -14.51 1.02
C GLU A 116 -6.32 -15.02 -0.41
N PRO A 117 -7.01 -16.10 -0.82
CA PRO A 117 -6.99 -16.51 -2.21
C PRO A 117 -7.65 -15.44 -3.08
N GLU A 118 -7.01 -15.15 -4.22
CA GLU A 118 -7.54 -14.23 -5.23
C GLU A 118 -8.96 -14.65 -5.68
N PRO A 119 -9.97 -13.76 -5.59
CA PRO A 119 -11.24 -13.96 -6.24
C PRO A 119 -11.07 -14.10 -7.76
N LYS A 120 -11.56 -15.17 -8.37
CA LYS A 120 -11.31 -15.46 -9.81
C LYS A 120 -12.53 -15.35 -10.70
N CYS A 121 -13.71 -15.52 -10.13
CA CYS A 121 -14.95 -15.59 -10.88
C CYS A 121 -16.04 -14.82 -10.15
N PRO A 122 -17.01 -14.25 -10.88
CA PRO A 122 -18.14 -13.58 -10.26
C PRO A 122 -18.98 -14.55 -9.43
N VAL A 123 -19.59 -14.05 -8.36
CA VAL A 123 -20.47 -14.82 -7.49
C VAL A 123 -21.79 -14.08 -7.30
N THR A 124 -22.91 -14.78 -7.47
CA THR A 124 -24.23 -14.22 -7.21
C THR A 124 -24.73 -14.64 -5.83
N ILE A 125 -25.01 -13.67 -4.97
CA ILE A 125 -25.59 -13.87 -3.63
C ILE A 125 -26.88 -13.07 -3.56
N ASN A 126 -27.98 -13.73 -3.21
CA ASN A 126 -29.30 -13.10 -3.07
C ASN A 126 -29.74 -12.24 -4.28
N GLY A 127 -29.39 -12.70 -5.49
CA GLY A 127 -29.74 -12.03 -6.74
C GLY A 127 -28.80 -10.87 -7.13
N ILE A 128 -27.77 -10.59 -6.35
CA ILE A 128 -26.75 -9.57 -6.65
C ILE A 128 -25.45 -10.27 -7.06
N THR A 129 -24.90 -9.89 -8.21
CA THR A 129 -23.61 -10.41 -8.69
C THR A 129 -22.46 -9.52 -8.23
N PHE A 130 -21.51 -10.14 -7.53
CA PHE A 130 -20.24 -9.57 -7.14
C PHE A 130 -19.18 -10.03 -8.13
N GLU A 131 -18.54 -9.09 -8.79
CA GLU A 131 -17.35 -9.33 -9.61
C GLU A 131 -16.13 -9.57 -8.69
N PRO A 132 -15.06 -10.18 -9.20
CA PRO A 132 -13.82 -10.36 -8.43
C PRO A 132 -13.33 -9.08 -7.73
N VAL A 133 -13.35 -7.94 -8.42
CA VAL A 133 -12.92 -6.64 -7.89
C VAL A 133 -13.82 -6.16 -6.74
N ASP A 134 -15.12 -6.46 -6.77
CA ASP A 134 -16.00 -6.16 -5.62
C ASP A 134 -15.57 -6.96 -4.38
N LEU A 135 -15.28 -8.26 -4.57
CA LEU A 135 -14.86 -9.14 -3.49
C LEU A 135 -13.49 -8.73 -2.93
N GLU A 136 -12.55 -8.35 -3.79
CA GLU A 136 -11.23 -7.81 -3.39
C GLU A 136 -11.38 -6.53 -2.55
N GLY A 137 -12.31 -5.64 -2.93
CA GLY A 137 -12.66 -4.46 -2.14
C GLY A 137 -13.25 -4.80 -0.78
N LEU A 138 -14.23 -5.69 -0.72
CA LEU A 138 -14.87 -6.09 0.53
C LEU A 138 -13.89 -6.81 1.47
N ILE A 139 -13.01 -7.66 0.95
CA ILE A 139 -11.94 -8.30 1.74
C ILE A 139 -10.98 -7.23 2.27
N THR A 140 -10.59 -6.27 1.44
CA THR A 140 -9.72 -5.16 1.86
C THR A 140 -10.37 -4.35 3.00
N ALA A 141 -11.68 -4.09 2.92
CA ALA A 141 -12.43 -3.41 3.98
C ALA A 141 -12.39 -4.18 5.32
N ILE A 142 -12.48 -5.52 5.27
CA ILE A 142 -12.36 -6.37 6.46
C ILE A 142 -10.96 -6.23 7.08
N TYR A 143 -9.91 -6.25 6.26
CA TYR A 143 -8.52 -6.14 6.71
C TYR A 143 -8.18 -4.76 7.28
N ASP A 144 -8.85 -3.69 6.84
CA ASP A 144 -8.73 -2.35 7.42
C ASP A 144 -9.27 -2.28 8.85
N GLY A 145 -10.43 -2.90 9.09
CA GLY A 145 -11.04 -2.98 10.42
C GLY A 145 -10.45 -4.07 11.33
N ALA A 146 -9.61 -4.97 10.80
CA ALA A 146 -9.08 -6.11 11.54
C ALA A 146 -7.83 -5.74 12.35
N ASN A 147 -7.74 -6.28 13.57
CA ASN A 147 -6.52 -6.19 14.36
C ASN A 147 -5.52 -7.30 13.95
N ILE A 148 -4.68 -7.02 12.96
CA ILE A 148 -3.69 -7.95 12.43
C ILE A 148 -2.37 -7.77 13.17
N SER A 149 -1.82 -8.87 13.70
CA SER A 149 -0.49 -8.85 14.32
C SER A 149 0.58 -8.60 13.26
N THR A 150 1.41 -7.58 13.46
CA THR A 150 2.50 -7.22 12.55
C THR A 150 3.86 -7.32 13.24
N VAL A 151 4.85 -7.80 12.51
CA VAL A 151 6.26 -7.65 12.87
C VAL A 151 6.80 -6.50 12.02
N PHE A 152 6.83 -5.30 12.62
CA PHE A 152 7.23 -4.09 11.92
C PHE A 152 8.73 -3.84 12.07
N THR A 153 9.41 -3.51 10.97
CA THR A 153 10.83 -3.12 10.97
C THR A 153 11.02 -1.87 10.12
N GLY A 154 11.77 -0.90 10.63
CA GLY A 154 11.92 0.41 10.01
C GLY A 154 11.20 1.52 10.80
N ASN A 155 11.37 2.76 10.37
CA ASN A 155 10.77 3.96 10.93
C ASN A 155 10.20 4.80 9.79
N ARG A 156 9.05 5.45 10.04
CA ARG A 156 8.45 6.34 9.06
C ARG A 156 9.28 7.60 8.83
N PHE A 157 9.65 7.87 7.58
CA PHE A 157 10.12 9.18 7.14
C PHE A 157 8.92 10.03 6.71
N ASN A 158 8.77 11.23 7.28
CA ASN A 158 7.60 12.09 7.03
C ASN A 158 7.83 13.14 5.93
N GLY A 159 8.87 12.99 5.10
CA GLY A 159 9.14 13.95 4.02
C GLY A 159 9.74 15.28 4.47
N ALA A 160 10.34 15.36 5.66
CA ALA A 160 10.78 16.63 6.25
C ALA A 160 12.12 17.15 5.70
N ASN A 161 13.15 16.31 5.67
CA ASN A 161 14.51 16.72 5.33
C ASN A 161 15.18 15.75 4.35
N TYR A 162 15.47 16.25 3.16
CA TYR A 162 16.13 15.50 2.08
C TYR A 162 17.61 15.87 1.91
N SER A 163 18.20 16.65 2.82
CA SER A 163 19.62 17.03 2.77
C SER A 163 20.54 15.81 2.80
N GLU A 164 21.67 15.95 2.11
CA GLU A 164 22.68 14.91 1.93
C GLU A 164 24.04 15.39 2.45
N ASP A 165 24.91 14.45 2.84
CA ASP A 165 26.33 14.73 3.00
C ASP A 165 27.05 14.78 1.64
N GLN A 166 28.37 15.00 1.68
CA GLN A 166 29.22 15.06 0.49
C GLN A 166 29.24 13.77 -0.36
N TYR A 167 28.70 12.67 0.14
CA TYR A 167 28.64 11.37 -0.53
C TYR A 167 27.21 10.98 -0.94
N GLY A 168 26.26 11.92 -0.86
CA GLY A 168 24.86 11.68 -1.22
C GLY A 168 24.05 10.94 -0.15
N ARG A 169 24.62 10.70 1.03
CA ARG A 169 23.90 10.02 2.12
C ARG A 169 22.95 11.00 2.78
N LYS A 170 21.67 10.62 2.83
CA LYS A 170 20.62 11.40 3.51
C LYS A 170 20.94 11.58 4.99
N LEU A 171 20.88 12.82 5.45
CA LEU A 171 21.26 13.18 6.81
C LEU A 171 20.21 12.71 7.83
N ASP A 172 18.93 12.75 7.45
CA ASP A 172 17.84 12.25 8.28
C ASP A 172 17.97 10.73 8.48
N PRO A 173 18.13 10.23 9.72
CA PRO A 173 18.23 8.80 9.98
C PRO A 173 16.95 8.04 9.64
N THR A 174 15.77 8.67 9.68
CA THR A 174 14.51 8.02 9.32
C THR A 174 14.37 7.78 7.83
N TYR A 175 15.07 8.54 6.98
CA TYR A 175 15.19 8.24 5.55
C TYR A 175 16.01 6.97 5.28
N ARG A 176 16.94 6.65 6.19
CA ARG A 176 17.87 5.51 6.07
C ARG A 176 17.57 4.44 7.11
N ASP A 177 16.32 4.35 7.54
CA ASP A 177 15.84 3.45 8.57
C ASP A 177 16.13 1.97 8.21
N SER A 178 16.00 1.62 6.94
CA SER A 178 16.30 0.31 6.38
C SER A 178 17.67 0.32 5.71
N ASN A 179 18.64 -0.32 6.37
CA ASN A 179 19.97 -0.51 5.81
C ASN A 179 19.91 -1.52 4.62
N PRO A 180 20.58 -1.27 3.49
CA PRO A 180 20.59 -2.20 2.34
C PRO A 180 21.04 -3.62 2.68
N GLY A 181 21.96 -3.80 3.64
CA GLY A 181 22.36 -5.12 4.12
C GLY A 181 21.24 -5.86 4.87
N PHE A 182 20.47 -5.13 5.70
CA PHE A 182 19.27 -5.68 6.34
C PHE A 182 18.23 -6.06 5.29
N PHE A 183 17.92 -5.15 4.35
CA PHE A 183 16.95 -5.41 3.28
C PHE A 183 17.32 -6.67 2.48
N HIS A 184 18.60 -6.82 2.12
CA HIS A 184 19.08 -8.02 1.40
C HIS A 184 18.90 -9.29 2.23
N ILE A 185 19.35 -9.31 3.49
CA ILE A 185 19.24 -10.47 4.39
C ILE A 185 17.77 -10.82 4.65
N ALA A 186 16.94 -9.83 4.95
CA ALA A 186 15.51 -10.01 5.21
C ALA A 186 14.82 -10.59 3.97
N THR A 187 14.96 -9.94 2.81
CA THR A 187 14.31 -10.37 1.56
C THR A 187 14.68 -11.80 1.17
N THR A 188 15.98 -12.10 1.14
CA THR A 188 16.49 -13.41 0.70
C THR A 188 16.09 -14.55 1.65
N ASN A 189 16.08 -14.31 2.96
CA ASN A 189 15.66 -15.32 3.93
C ASN A 189 14.14 -15.47 3.97
N MET A 190 13.38 -14.36 4.06
CA MET A 190 11.92 -14.39 4.17
C MET A 190 11.33 -15.10 2.97
N LEU A 191 11.61 -14.63 1.75
CA LEU A 191 11.07 -15.24 0.54
C LEU A 191 11.74 -16.57 0.22
N GLY A 192 13.07 -16.64 0.32
CA GLY A 192 13.81 -17.78 -0.24
C GLY A 192 14.11 -18.94 0.69
N LYS A 193 14.13 -18.73 1.99
CA LYS A 193 14.41 -19.80 2.96
C LYS A 193 13.21 -20.14 3.83
N LEU A 194 12.34 -19.15 4.10
CA LEU A 194 11.17 -19.31 4.96
C LEU A 194 9.86 -19.40 4.17
N ASN A 195 9.87 -19.10 2.86
CA ASN A 195 8.67 -19.01 2.03
C ASN A 195 7.60 -18.11 2.65
N THR A 196 8.04 -17.01 3.26
CA THR A 196 7.19 -16.04 3.94
C THR A 196 7.24 -14.72 3.16
N PRO A 197 6.11 -14.28 2.57
CA PRO A 197 6.05 -12.96 1.95
C PRO A 197 6.06 -11.86 3.02
N PHE A 198 6.35 -10.64 2.59
CA PHE A 198 6.33 -9.46 3.45
C PHE A 198 5.89 -8.24 2.65
N ILE A 199 5.62 -7.16 3.37
CA ILE A 199 5.11 -5.91 2.81
C ILE A 199 6.20 -4.85 2.98
N ILE A 200 6.34 -3.98 1.98
CA ILE A 200 7.24 -2.83 2.04
C ILE A 200 6.46 -1.54 1.79
N ASP A 201 6.93 -0.45 2.37
CA ASP A 201 6.70 0.87 1.79
C ASP A 201 7.62 1.01 0.57
N ARG A 202 7.02 1.19 -0.61
CA ARG A 202 7.78 1.27 -1.87
C ARG A 202 8.47 2.62 -2.03
N ASN A 203 7.92 3.67 -1.45
CA ASN A 203 8.39 5.03 -1.64
C ASN A 203 9.09 5.54 -0.39
N THR A 204 10.09 6.40 -0.58
CA THR A 204 10.75 7.14 0.49
C THR A 204 10.36 8.62 0.41
N ASP A 205 9.05 8.88 0.48
CA ASP A 205 8.43 10.21 0.50
C ASP A 205 7.38 10.30 1.63
N ALA A 206 6.55 11.35 1.67
CA ALA A 206 5.57 11.53 2.74
C ALA A 206 4.38 10.56 2.66
N GLY A 207 4.05 10.12 1.45
CA GLY A 207 2.98 9.15 1.18
C GLY A 207 3.49 7.73 1.39
N VAL A 208 2.72 6.93 2.13
CA VAL A 208 3.07 5.55 2.44
C VAL A 208 2.36 4.62 1.47
N TRP A 209 3.12 3.81 0.74
CA TRP A 209 2.60 2.89 -0.27
C TRP A 209 2.98 1.46 0.06
N ASN A 210 2.08 0.77 0.76
CA ASN A 210 2.29 -0.63 1.14
C ASN A 210 2.10 -1.54 -0.07
N ILE A 211 3.13 -2.31 -0.42
CA ILE A 211 3.11 -3.28 -1.50
C ILE A 211 3.50 -4.66 -0.98
N ALA A 212 2.71 -5.67 -1.32
CA ALA A 212 3.04 -7.07 -1.08
C ALA A 212 4.20 -7.52 -2.00
N VAL A 213 5.31 -8.01 -1.41
CA VAL A 213 6.48 -8.45 -2.17
C VAL A 213 6.31 -9.91 -2.59
N GLY A 214 6.02 -10.11 -3.88
CA GLY A 214 5.84 -11.44 -4.47
C GLY A 214 7.13 -12.15 -4.90
N GLY A 215 8.30 -11.52 -4.81
CA GLY A 215 9.56 -12.15 -5.25
C GLY A 215 10.74 -11.18 -5.31
N PHE A 216 11.93 -11.74 -5.54
CA PHE A 216 13.15 -10.97 -5.76
C PHE A 216 14.08 -11.69 -6.75
N LYS A 217 14.96 -10.91 -7.38
CA LYS A 217 16.04 -11.42 -8.23
C LYS A 217 17.28 -10.55 -8.07
N VAL A 218 18.41 -11.18 -7.78
CA VAL A 218 19.74 -10.57 -7.78
C VAL A 218 20.27 -10.61 -9.20
N TYR A 219 20.43 -9.44 -9.80
CA TYR A 219 20.91 -9.31 -11.18
C TYR A 219 22.43 -9.30 -11.29
N ASN A 220 23.13 -8.80 -10.29
CA ASN A 220 24.59 -8.70 -10.27
C ASN A 220 25.11 -8.89 -8.85
N GLN A 221 26.20 -9.65 -8.73
CA GLN A 221 27.05 -9.71 -7.55
C GLN A 221 28.51 -9.56 -8.02
N THR A 222 29.18 -8.51 -7.57
CA THR A 222 30.58 -8.26 -7.90
C THR A 222 31.35 -8.07 -6.60
N ALA A 223 32.34 -8.92 -6.37
CA ALA A 223 33.26 -8.74 -5.25
C ALA A 223 34.12 -7.49 -5.48
N MET A 224 34.32 -6.68 -4.45
CA MET A 224 35.18 -5.50 -4.45
C MET A 224 35.93 -5.43 -3.13
N THR A 225 37.18 -5.01 -3.19
CA THR A 225 37.92 -4.54 -2.02
C THR A 225 37.35 -3.20 -1.53
N PRO A 226 37.60 -2.81 -0.27
CA PRO A 226 37.18 -1.49 0.23
C PRO A 226 37.69 -0.32 -0.63
N ALA A 227 38.94 -0.38 -1.11
CA ALA A 227 39.54 0.66 -1.94
C ALA A 227 38.88 0.75 -3.34
N GLU A 228 38.58 -0.39 -3.98
CA GLU A 228 37.86 -0.41 -5.25
C GLU A 228 36.46 0.19 -5.11
N ALA A 229 35.75 -0.14 -4.03
CA ALA A 229 34.42 0.42 -3.76
C ALA A 229 34.48 1.93 -3.47
N ALA A 230 35.41 2.37 -2.63
CA ALA A 230 35.61 3.79 -2.31
C ALA A 230 35.89 4.62 -3.58
N GLN A 231 36.80 4.14 -4.43
CA GLN A 231 37.14 4.81 -5.67
C GLN A 231 35.98 4.80 -6.66
N LYS A 232 35.29 3.66 -6.82
CA LYS A 232 34.21 3.52 -7.81
C LYS A 232 32.97 4.34 -7.48
N PHE A 233 32.55 4.37 -6.22
CA PHE A 233 31.28 4.99 -5.82
C PHE A 233 31.43 6.41 -5.28
N TYR A 234 32.63 6.79 -4.81
CA TYR A 234 32.85 8.06 -4.13
C TYR A 234 34.07 8.84 -4.63
N ALA A 235 34.85 8.29 -5.57
CA ALA A 235 36.06 8.89 -6.12
C ALA A 235 37.10 9.29 -5.06
N VAL A 236 37.24 8.46 -4.01
CA VAL A 236 38.23 8.61 -2.94
C VAL A 236 39.00 7.30 -2.72
N ASP A 237 40.24 7.40 -2.25
CA ASP A 237 41.10 6.24 -1.98
C ASP A 237 40.59 5.38 -0.79
N SER A 238 39.86 6.01 0.14
CA SER A 238 39.25 5.37 1.31
C SER A 238 38.07 6.20 1.85
N LEU A 239 37.11 5.53 2.49
CA LEU A 239 35.99 6.13 3.23
C LEU A 239 36.26 6.22 4.72
#